data_AF-A0AAW2WZ30-F1
#
_entry.id   AF-A0AAW2WZ30-F1
#
_cell.length_a   1.000
_cell.length_b   1.000
_cell.length_c   1.000
_cell.angle_alpha   90.00
_cell.angle_beta   90.00
_cell.angle_gamma   90.00
#
_symmetry.space_group_name_H-M   'P 1'
#
loop_
_entity.id
_entity.type
_entity.pdbx_description
1 polymer ?
#
loop_
_entity_poly.entity_id
_entity_poly.type
_entity_poly.pdbx_seq_one_letter_code
_entity_poly.pdbx_strand_id
1 'polypeptide(L)'
;MKIGKPIEIGELVFLTELNVILSLLWGGTIDEQKRDKLGAQFRDKVLKLVDLLGKPNISDYFPVLAKFDVQGIEKETRVLMPRVEEILDTVIDERRKMMAAVGGESESESESESERGNDFLGILLELKEQHVGEESSFGLTQIKAILMNTFMN
;
A
#
# COMPACT_ATOMS: atom_id res chain seq x y z
N MET A 1 9.84 27.50 -8.25
CA MET A 1 9.28 27.19 -9.59
C MET A 1 9.94 28.09 -10.63
N LYS A 2 10.47 27.53 -11.73
CA LYS A 2 10.90 28.33 -12.89
C LYS A 2 9.68 28.51 -13.80
N ILE A 3 9.28 29.75 -14.04
CA ILE A 3 8.11 30.10 -14.86
C ILE A 3 8.38 29.70 -16.32
N GLY A 4 7.43 29.02 -16.97
CA GLY A 4 7.45 28.76 -18.42
C GLY A 4 7.97 27.40 -18.91
N LYS A 5 8.15 26.38 -18.04
CA LYS A 5 8.42 25.00 -18.49
C LYS A 5 7.12 24.20 -18.68
N PRO A 6 7.01 23.37 -19.74
CA PRO A 6 5.93 22.39 -19.85
C PRO A 6 5.87 21.50 -18.60
N ILE A 7 4.67 21.27 -18.08
CA ILE A 7 4.42 20.41 -16.93
C ILE A 7 3.74 19.14 -17.45
N GLU A 8 4.28 17.98 -17.11
CA GLU A 8 3.63 16.70 -17.36
C GLU A 8 2.56 16.46 -16.28
N ILE A 9 1.33 16.88 -16.57
CA ILE A 9 0.21 16.79 -15.62
C ILE A 9 -0.04 15.33 -15.20
N GLY A 10 0.09 14.38 -16.13
CA GLY A 10 -0.09 12.95 -15.84
C GLY A 10 0.91 12.42 -14.80
N GLU A 11 2.20 12.71 -14.98
CA GLU A 11 3.23 12.34 -14.02
C GLU A 11 3.02 13.03 -12.67
N LEU A 12 2.64 14.32 -12.68
CA LEU A 12 2.40 15.08 -11.46
C LEU A 12 1.22 14.55 -10.65
N VAL A 13 0.09 14.24 -11.31
CA VAL A 13 -1.10 13.68 -10.66
C VAL A 13 -0.78 12.30 -10.10
N PHE A 14 -0.15 11.42 -10.88
CA PHE A 14 0.26 10.09 -10.43
C PHE A 14 1.18 10.15 -9.19
N LEU A 15 2.16 11.05 -9.22
CA LEU A 15 3.07 11.27 -8.10
C LEU A 15 2.36 11.77 -6.84
N THR A 16 1.38 12.65 -7.02
CA THR A 16 0.60 13.22 -5.93
C THR A 16 -0.28 12.14 -5.30
N GLU A 17 -0.97 11.35 -6.12
CA GLU A 17 -1.80 10.23 -5.69
C GLU A 17 -0.97 9.19 -4.93
N LEU A 18 0.17 8.77 -5.49
CA LEU A 18 1.10 7.86 -4.84
C LEU A 18 1.57 8.42 -3.48
N ASN A 19 1.90 9.70 -3.39
CA ASN A 19 2.32 10.31 -2.11
C ASN A 19 1.19 10.32 -1.08
N VAL A 20 -0.06 10.51 -1.49
CA VAL A 20 -1.23 10.41 -0.59
C VAL A 20 -1.37 8.98 -0.08
N ILE A 21 -1.32 7.99 -0.96
CA ILE A 21 -1.43 6.57 -0.58
C ILE A 21 -0.29 6.16 0.36
N LEU A 22 0.95 6.53 0.04
CA LEU A 22 2.10 6.28 0.91
C LEU A 22 1.93 6.90 2.30
N SER A 23 1.33 8.09 2.37
CA SER A 23 1.02 8.76 3.63
C SER A 23 -0.09 8.04 4.42
N LEU A 24 -1.10 7.50 3.74
CA LEU A 24 -2.14 6.66 4.38
C LEU A 24 -1.57 5.35 4.92
N LEU A 25 -0.61 4.77 4.20
CA LEU A 25 0.00 3.50 4.58
C LEU A 25 0.95 3.66 5.77
N TRP A 26 1.81 4.68 5.76
CA TRP A 26 2.99 4.75 6.65
C TRP A 26 2.94 5.92 7.62
N GLY A 27 1.91 6.77 7.52
CA GLY A 27 1.67 7.92 8.38
C GLY A 27 2.91 8.77 8.63
N GLY A 28 2.96 9.37 9.81
CA GLY A 28 4.19 9.90 10.41
C GLY A 28 4.96 8.85 11.24
N THR A 29 4.70 7.57 11.02
CA THR A 29 5.09 6.48 11.92
C THR A 29 6.46 5.91 11.57
N ILE A 30 6.83 5.81 10.30
CA ILE A 30 8.15 5.30 9.90
C ILE A 30 9.19 6.44 9.91
N ASP A 31 10.38 6.18 10.48
CA ASP A 31 11.54 7.06 10.38
C ASP A 31 11.73 7.59 8.95
N GLU A 32 12.02 8.88 8.78
CA GLU A 32 12.05 9.52 7.47
C GLU A 32 12.98 8.81 6.47
N GLN A 33 14.15 8.32 6.91
CA GLN A 33 15.08 7.61 6.02
C GLN A 33 14.53 6.26 5.60
N LYS A 34 13.92 5.52 6.53
CA LYS A 34 13.27 4.24 6.25
C LYS A 34 12.04 4.42 5.37
N ARG A 35 11.27 5.49 5.60
CA ARG A 35 10.13 5.92 4.79
C ARG A 35 10.58 6.19 3.37
N ASP A 36 11.59 7.02 3.16
CA ASP A 36 12.05 7.35 1.80
C ASP A 36 12.56 6.12 1.04
N LYS A 37 13.29 5.23 1.75
CA LYS A 37 13.80 3.97 1.17
C LYS A 37 12.69 2.99 0.81
N LEU A 38 11.72 2.77 1.69
CA LEU A 38 10.55 1.95 1.37
C LEU A 38 9.75 2.62 0.25
N GLY A 39 9.66 3.95 0.24
CA GLY A 39 8.91 4.79 -0.69
C GLY A 39 9.35 4.55 -2.11
N ALA A 40 10.65 4.69 -2.33
CA ALA A 40 11.27 4.43 -3.61
C ALA A 40 11.05 2.99 -4.09
N GLN A 41 11.18 2.00 -3.19
CA GLN A 41 10.98 0.59 -3.54
C GLN A 41 9.52 0.29 -3.89
N PHE A 42 8.58 0.79 -3.08
CA PHE A 42 7.15 0.61 -3.32
C PHE A 42 6.76 1.25 -4.65
N ARG A 43 7.19 2.50 -4.88
CA ARG A 43 6.98 3.22 -6.13
C ARG A 43 7.46 2.43 -7.34
N ASP A 44 8.69 1.91 -7.31
CA ASP A 44 9.26 1.12 -8.41
C ASP A 44 8.44 -0.14 -8.71
N LYS A 45 8.07 -0.90 -7.66
CA LYS A 45 7.33 -2.16 -7.81
C LYS A 45 5.91 -1.91 -8.29
N VAL A 46 5.28 -0.87 -7.77
CA VAL A 46 3.89 -0.55 -8.05
C VAL A 46 3.74 0.09 -9.43
N LEU A 47 4.68 0.94 -9.86
CA LEU A 47 4.74 1.41 -11.25
C LEU A 47 4.81 0.23 -12.23
N LYS A 48 5.68 -0.75 -11.94
CA LYS A 48 5.75 -1.96 -12.76
C LYS A 48 4.45 -2.76 -12.76
N LEU A 49 3.72 -2.77 -11.63
CA LEU A 49 2.43 -3.45 -11.53
C LEU A 49 1.37 -2.74 -12.38
N VAL A 50 1.28 -1.41 -12.31
CA VAL A 50 0.38 -0.59 -13.15
C VAL A 50 0.67 -0.83 -14.63
N ASP A 51 1.93 -0.85 -15.04
CA ASP A 51 2.32 -1.13 -16.43
C ASP A 51 1.85 -2.51 -16.90
N LEU A 52 1.95 -3.53 -16.04
CA LEU A 52 1.49 -4.88 -16.36
C LEU A 52 -0.03 -4.96 -16.48
N LEU A 53 -0.77 -4.27 -15.60
CA LEU A 53 -2.22 -4.26 -15.56
C LEU A 53 -2.86 -3.41 -16.65
N GLY A 54 -2.21 -2.31 -17.04
CA GLY A 54 -2.63 -1.43 -18.12
C GLY A 54 -2.29 -1.98 -19.51
N LYS A 55 -1.45 -3.01 -19.59
CA LYS A 55 -1.06 -3.65 -20.86
C LYS A 55 -2.23 -4.45 -21.43
N PRO A 56 -2.64 -4.22 -22.69
CA PRO A 56 -3.66 -5.04 -23.34
C PRO A 56 -3.24 -6.51 -23.34
N ASN A 57 -4.09 -7.40 -22.84
CA ASN A 57 -3.84 -8.84 -22.81
C ASN A 57 -4.65 -9.55 -23.90
N ILE A 58 -3.96 -10.15 -24.87
CA ILE A 58 -4.53 -10.90 -25.99
C ILE A 58 -5.43 -12.04 -25.48
N SER A 59 -5.08 -12.63 -24.34
CA SER A 59 -5.84 -13.72 -23.73
C SER A 59 -7.25 -13.32 -23.31
N ASP A 60 -7.47 -12.03 -23.02
CA ASP A 60 -8.80 -11.51 -22.65
C ASP A 60 -9.73 -11.46 -23.88
N TYR A 61 -9.16 -11.34 -25.08
CA TYR A 61 -9.91 -11.36 -26.35
C TYR A 61 -10.01 -12.78 -26.94
N PHE A 62 -9.02 -13.64 -26.67
CA PHE A 62 -8.94 -15.01 -27.19
C PHE A 62 -8.72 -15.99 -26.03
N PRO A 63 -9.80 -16.46 -25.36
CA PRO A 63 -9.70 -17.29 -24.15
C PRO A 63 -8.90 -18.59 -24.32
N VAL A 64 -8.84 -19.13 -25.54
CA VAL A 64 -8.02 -20.33 -25.88
C VAL A 64 -6.53 -20.09 -25.60
N LEU A 65 -6.08 -18.82 -25.67
CA LEU A 65 -4.69 -18.43 -25.44
C LEU A 65 -4.35 -18.20 -23.96
N ALA A 66 -5.34 -18.10 -23.08
CA ALA A 66 -5.15 -17.74 -21.67
C ALA A 66 -4.17 -18.67 -20.94
N LYS A 67 -4.25 -19.98 -21.20
CA LYS A 67 -3.38 -20.99 -20.57
C LYS A 67 -1.89 -20.86 -20.93
N PHE A 68 -1.55 -20.08 -21.95
CA PHE A 68 -0.17 -19.95 -22.43
C PHE A 68 0.54 -18.71 -21.90
N ASP A 69 -0.19 -17.75 -21.31
CA ASP A 69 0.35 -16.46 -20.87
C ASP A 69 1.27 -15.83 -21.94
N VAL A 70 0.74 -15.68 -23.16
CA VAL A 70 1.52 -15.33 -24.37
C VAL A 70 2.36 -14.06 -24.19
N GLN A 71 1.90 -13.13 -23.35
CA GLN A 71 2.57 -11.86 -23.08
C GLN A 71 3.36 -11.83 -21.78
N GLY A 72 3.36 -12.94 -21.02
CA GLY A 72 4.05 -13.05 -19.74
C GLY A 72 3.43 -12.22 -18.61
N ILE A 73 2.21 -11.67 -18.79
CA ILE A 73 1.60 -10.73 -17.84
C ILE A 73 1.33 -11.46 -16.52
N GLU A 74 0.75 -12.66 -16.57
CA GLU A 74 0.44 -13.43 -15.38
C GLU A 74 1.73 -13.84 -14.66
N LYS A 75 2.71 -14.34 -15.40
CA LYS A 75 4.01 -14.74 -14.87
C LYS A 75 4.76 -13.58 -14.22
N GLU A 76 4.82 -12.42 -14.86
CA GLU A 76 5.50 -11.25 -14.30
C GLU A 76 4.77 -10.71 -13.07
N THR A 77 3.43 -10.65 -13.10
CA THR A 77 2.62 -10.24 -11.94
C THR A 77 2.85 -11.18 -10.76
N ARG A 78 2.90 -12.49 -11.00
CA ARG A 78 3.18 -13.51 -9.97
C ARG A 78 4.55 -13.37 -9.32
N VAL A 79 5.55 -12.89 -10.06
CA VAL A 79 6.90 -12.62 -9.51
C VAL A 79 6.95 -11.27 -8.78
N LEU A 80 6.16 -10.30 -9.22
CA LEU A 80 6.15 -8.95 -8.68
C LEU A 80 5.34 -8.84 -7.39
N MET A 81 4.16 -9.47 -7.33
CA MET A 81 3.21 -9.34 -6.22
C MET A 81 3.82 -9.68 -4.84
N PRO A 82 4.60 -10.77 -4.66
CA PRO A 82 5.21 -11.07 -3.37
C PRO A 82 6.16 -9.96 -2.87
N ARG A 83 6.80 -9.22 -3.78
CA ARG A 83 7.69 -8.11 -3.42
C ARG A 83 6.91 -6.88 -2.95
N VAL A 84 5.70 -6.68 -3.49
CA VAL A 84 4.79 -5.64 -3.01
C VAL A 84 4.25 -6.04 -1.64
N GLU A 85 3.84 -7.30 -1.47
CA GLU A 85 3.38 -7.85 -0.19
C GLU A 85 4.44 -7.73 0.91
N GLU A 86 5.71 -7.99 0.63
CA GLU A 86 6.82 -7.85 1.60
C GLU A 86 6.97 -6.41 2.13
N ILE A 87 6.74 -5.42 1.26
CA ILE A 87 6.75 -4.01 1.67
C ILE A 87 5.56 -3.73 2.58
N LEU A 88 4.37 -4.21 2.23
CA LEU A 88 3.17 -4.06 3.07
C LEU A 88 3.34 -4.76 4.42
N ASP A 89 3.94 -5.94 4.46
CA ASP A 89 4.27 -6.66 5.70
C ASP A 89 5.20 -5.84 6.58
N THR A 90 6.26 -5.29 6.01
CA THR A 90 7.21 -4.44 6.74
C THR A 90 6.48 -3.26 7.39
N VAL A 91 5.59 -2.61 6.64
CA VAL A 91 4.82 -1.46 7.12
C VAL A 91 3.86 -1.87 8.25
N ILE A 92 3.13 -2.96 8.06
CA ILE A 92 2.20 -3.51 9.06
C ILE A 92 2.94 -3.87 10.35
N ASP A 93 4.10 -4.52 10.25
CA ASP A 93 4.89 -4.93 11.41
C ASP A 93 5.43 -3.73 12.19
N GLU A 94 5.92 -2.69 11.51
CA GLU A 94 6.35 -1.46 12.16
C GLU A 94 5.20 -0.78 12.90
N ARG A 95 4.03 -0.71 12.28
CA ARG A 95 2.83 -0.16 12.90
C ARG A 95 2.41 -0.93 14.15
N ARG A 96 2.41 -2.27 14.09
CA ARG A 96 2.06 -3.12 15.24
C ARG A 96 3.04 -2.97 16.40
N LYS A 97 4.34 -2.86 16.13
CA LYS A 97 5.36 -2.59 17.16
C LYS A 97 5.10 -1.27 17.88
N MET A 98 4.71 -0.23 17.15
CA MET A 98 4.39 1.09 17.73
C MET A 98 3.14 1.04 18.60
N MET A 99 2.05 0.42 18.10
CA MET A 99 0.83 0.26 18.89
C MET A 99 1.08 -0.51 20.19
N ALA A 100 1.93 -1.54 20.15
CA ALA A 100 2.34 -2.30 21.34
C ALA A 100 3.19 -1.48 22.33
N ALA A 101 4.04 -0.57 21.85
CA ALA A 101 4.86 0.30 22.69
C ALA A 101 4.01 1.35 23.43
N VAL A 102 2.93 1.84 22.82
CA VAL A 102 2.02 2.82 23.41
C VAL A 102 1.12 2.20 24.48
N GLY A 103 0.77 0.91 24.37
CA GLY A 103 -0.05 0.21 25.37
C GLY A 103 0.64 -0.13 26.70
N GLY A 104 1.91 0.25 26.89
CA GLY A 104 2.75 -0.17 28.01
C GLY A 104 3.06 0.90 29.09
N GLU A 105 2.75 2.17 28.87
CA GLU A 105 3.08 3.26 29.82
C GLU A 105 1.83 4.12 30.10
N SER A 106 1.45 4.20 31.38
CA SER A 106 0.27 4.92 31.88
C SER A 106 0.32 6.43 31.61
N GLU A 107 -0.86 6.96 31.28
CA GLU A 107 -1.40 8.26 31.74
C GLU A 107 -0.45 9.47 31.66
N SER A 108 -0.14 9.91 30.45
CA SER A 108 -0.03 11.34 30.20
C SER A 108 -0.69 11.68 28.88
N GLU A 109 -1.95 12.10 28.93
CA GLU A 109 -2.68 12.65 27.79
C GLU A 109 -1.94 13.89 27.27
N SER A 110 -1.05 13.70 26.31
CA SER A 110 -0.67 14.75 25.37
C SER A 110 -1.54 14.58 24.12
N GLU A 111 -2.19 15.65 23.69
CA GLU A 111 -3.11 15.66 22.54
C GLU A 111 -2.47 15.02 21.26
N SER A 112 -1.14 15.03 21.15
CA SER A 112 -0.36 14.43 20.07
C SER A 112 -0.31 12.89 20.03
N GLU A 113 -0.63 12.18 21.12
CA GLU A 113 -0.60 10.71 21.14
C GLU A 113 -1.89 10.08 20.62
N SER A 114 -3.02 10.78 20.77
CA SER A 114 -4.30 10.36 20.17
C SER A 114 -4.25 10.34 18.64
N GLU A 115 -3.44 11.20 18.01
CA GLU A 115 -3.28 11.24 16.56
C GLU A 115 -2.46 10.06 16.02
N ARG A 116 -1.56 9.50 16.82
CA ARG A 116 -0.71 8.38 16.38
C ARG A 116 -1.49 7.08 16.23
N GLY A 117 -2.60 6.88 16.93
CA GLY A 117 -3.50 5.73 16.79
C GLY A 117 -4.45 5.80 15.58
N ASN A 118 -4.70 7.01 15.07
CA ASN A 118 -5.82 7.31 14.16
C ASN A 118 -5.46 7.36 12.67
N ASP A 119 -4.26 6.92 12.27
CA ASP A 119 -3.96 6.79 10.84
C ASP A 119 -4.73 5.61 10.22
N PHE A 120 -4.87 5.64 8.89
CA PHE A 120 -5.71 4.69 8.17
C PHE A 120 -5.34 3.23 8.46
N LEU A 121 -4.04 2.91 8.49
CA LEU A 121 -3.58 1.57 8.82
C LEU A 121 -3.85 1.20 10.30
N GLY A 122 -3.72 2.15 11.23
CA GLY A 122 -4.13 1.98 12.62
C GLY A 122 -5.58 1.56 12.77
N ILE A 123 -6.49 2.27 12.10
CA ILE A 123 -7.92 1.96 12.09
C ILE A 123 -8.18 0.55 11.55
N LEU A 124 -7.53 0.18 10.43
CA LEU A 124 -7.66 -1.16 9.88
C LEU A 124 -7.13 -2.23 10.86
N LEU A 125 -6.00 -2.00 11.52
CA LEU A 125 -5.48 -2.97 12.49
C LEU A 125 -6.36 -3.11 13.73
N GLU A 126 -6.96 -2.02 14.22
CA GLU A 126 -7.91 -2.05 15.33
C GLU A 126 -9.20 -2.80 14.96
N LEU A 127 -9.74 -2.56 13.75
CA LEU A 127 -10.87 -3.32 13.21
C LEU A 127 -10.57 -4.81 13.05
N LYS A 128 -9.29 -5.19 12.91
CA LYS A 128 -8.84 -6.59 12.88
C LYS A 128 -8.84 -7.25 14.25
N GLU A 129 -8.79 -6.46 15.33
CA GLU A 129 -8.76 -6.93 16.71
C GLU A 129 -10.17 -6.98 17.30
N GLN A 130 -11.02 -6.03 16.93
CA GLN A 130 -12.46 -6.08 17.15
C GLN A 130 -13.05 -7.15 16.22
N HIS A 131 -13.39 -8.34 16.71
CA HIS A 131 -14.00 -9.39 15.88
C HIS A 131 -15.29 -8.89 15.21
N VAL A 132 -15.19 -8.46 13.94
CA VAL A 132 -16.34 -8.03 13.11
C VAL A 132 -17.14 -9.26 12.70
N GLY A 133 -18.01 -9.74 13.60
CA GLY A 133 -19.01 -10.78 13.34
C GLY A 133 -18.45 -12.21 13.24
N GLU A 134 -19.25 -13.17 13.69
CA GLU A 134 -18.87 -14.60 13.79
C GLU A 134 -18.60 -15.30 12.46
N GLU A 135 -18.80 -14.66 11.29
CA GLU A 135 -18.71 -15.32 9.98
C GLU A 135 -17.71 -14.71 8.97
N SER A 136 -17.02 -13.62 9.30
CA SER A 136 -15.95 -13.09 8.43
C SER A 136 -14.76 -12.60 9.24
N SER A 137 -13.63 -13.33 9.19
CA SER A 137 -12.40 -12.83 9.80
C SER A 137 -11.80 -11.73 8.91
N PHE A 138 -12.06 -10.48 9.29
CA PHE A 138 -11.26 -9.36 8.80
C PHE A 138 -9.81 -9.58 9.26
N GLY A 139 -8.93 -9.92 8.33
CA GLY A 139 -7.56 -10.36 8.60
C GLY A 139 -6.51 -9.55 7.84
N LEU A 140 -5.24 -9.91 8.03
CA LEU A 140 -4.11 -9.21 7.38
C LEU A 140 -4.19 -9.28 5.84
N THR A 141 -4.73 -10.37 5.28
CA THR A 141 -4.96 -10.49 3.84
C THR A 141 -5.94 -9.46 3.32
N GLN A 142 -7.06 -9.23 4.03
CA GLN A 142 -8.05 -8.23 3.66
C GLN A 142 -7.50 -6.80 3.81
N ILE A 143 -6.72 -6.55 4.87
CA ILE A 143 -6.02 -5.27 5.05
C ILE A 143 -5.11 -5.01 3.84
N LYS A 144 -4.20 -5.92 3.49
CA LYS A 144 -3.32 -5.77 2.32
C LYS A 144 -4.11 -5.57 1.03
N ALA A 145 -5.22 -6.29 0.84
CA ALA A 145 -6.08 -6.14 -0.33
C ALA A 145 -6.73 -4.74 -0.39
N ILE A 146 -7.19 -4.17 0.73
CA ILE A 146 -7.72 -2.80 0.80
C ILE A 146 -6.64 -1.79 0.46
N LEU A 147 -5.43 -1.95 1.01
CA LEU A 147 -4.29 -1.07 0.73
C LEU A 147 -3.92 -1.10 -0.76
N MET A 148 -3.88 -2.29 -1.36
CA MET A 148 -3.66 -2.46 -2.79
C MET A 148 -4.79 -1.88 -3.64
N ASN A 149 -6.06 -2.09 -3.25
CA ASN A 149 -7.21 -1.56 -3.96
C ASN A 149 -7.26 -0.02 -3.92
N THR A 150 -6.83 0.59 -2.81
CA THR A 150 -6.72 2.05 -2.67
C THR A 150 -5.67 2.61 -3.63
N PHE A 151 -4.64 1.83 -3.96
CA PHE A 151 -3.66 2.20 -4.97
C PHE A 151 -4.20 2.07 -6.42
N MET A 152 -5.19 1.22 -6.63
CA MET A 152 -5.62 0.80 -7.97
C MET A 152 -6.86 1.56 -8.50
N ASN A 153 -7.44 2.48 -7.72
CA ASN A 153 -8.68 3.21 -8.05
C ASN A 153 -8.45 4.69 -8.27
#